data_AF-A0A950XUJ7-F1
#
_entry.id   AF-A0A950XUJ7-F1
#
_cell.length_a   1.000
_cell.length_b   1.000
_cell.length_c   1.000
_cell.angle_alpha   90.00
_cell.angle_beta   90.00
_cell.angle_gamma   90.00
#
_symmetry.space_group_name_H-M   'P 1'
#
loop_
_entity.id
_entity.type
_entity.pdbx_description
1 polymer ?
#
loop_
_entity_poly.entity_id
_entity_poly.type
_entity_poly.pdbx_seq_one_letter_code
_entity_poly.pdbx_strand_id
1 'polypeptide(L)'
;MTAVTFVLGIVLALALGAALALLRMRALSTERDAPENPVQPLADAVARLENQIRDFELQREHALGGLEQHLTSLSRETVGLAHALRSPASRGRWGELTLRRVAELAGMSPHCDFTEQESGGGMRPDMLVKLPGGRILAVDAKAPLSGYLDAESAQDEPAKRAALERHARQLSRHVTQLGGREYWAGLQPAPEMVVLFLPGDHFLAAALEHDPELLDRALARKVLLATPVTLVSVLKGVAYGWKQERLAENAEELRRIAGEFYDRVRTFGEYYVESGRSLEKAAQAYNRSVGCWETRLQPSLRRMRELGAGGAVDAPELPQIDVTVRGVSPIENGVGQPSTSLRPLSNKSAASSATLRPIS
;
A
#
# COMPACT_ATOMS: atom_id res chain seq x y z
N MET A 1 63.57 17.33 -47.71
CA MET A 1 62.29 17.53 -47.01
C MET A 1 61.80 18.93 -47.36
N THR A 2 60.70 19.02 -48.10
CA THR A 2 60.23 20.24 -48.76
C THR A 2 59.52 21.16 -47.75
N ALA A 3 59.60 22.48 -47.93
CA ALA A 3 59.00 23.47 -47.02
C ALA A 3 57.50 23.22 -46.72
N VAL A 4 56.81 22.52 -47.62
CA VAL A 4 55.42 22.08 -47.48
C VAL A 4 55.20 21.15 -46.28
N THR A 5 56.12 20.23 -45.98
CA THR A 5 55.99 19.33 -44.81
C THR A 5 56.17 20.08 -43.48
N PHE A 6 56.94 21.17 -43.47
CA PHE A 6 57.15 21.98 -42.27
C PHE A 6 55.94 22.87 -41.98
N VAL A 7 55.36 23.48 -43.02
CA VAL A 7 54.13 24.29 -42.89
C VAL A 7 52.94 23.43 -42.49
N LEU A 8 52.80 22.21 -43.03
CA LEU A 8 51.74 21.28 -42.64
C LEU A 8 51.84 20.87 -41.17
N GLY A 9 53.06 20.67 -40.66
CA GLY A 9 53.30 20.36 -39.24
C GLY A 9 52.89 21.50 -38.30
N ILE A 10 53.14 22.76 -38.69
CA ILE A 10 52.75 23.94 -37.90
C ILE A 10 51.23 24.11 -37.89
N VAL A 11 50.56 23.92 -39.04
CA VAL A 11 49.10 24.00 -39.13
C VAL A 11 48.44 22.91 -38.28
N LEU A 12 48.98 21.69 -38.29
CA LEU A 12 48.46 20.59 -37.47
C LEU A 12 48.66 20.85 -35.97
N ALA A 13 49.81 21.41 -35.58
CA ALA A 13 50.10 21.77 -34.20
C ALA A 13 49.19 22.91 -33.69
N LEU A 14 48.91 23.91 -34.52
CA LEU A 14 47.98 25.01 -34.18
C LEU A 14 46.53 24.51 -34.11
N ALA A 15 46.11 23.61 -35.01
CA ALA A 15 44.78 23.01 -34.97
C ALA A 15 44.60 22.13 -33.71
N LEU A 16 45.62 21.35 -33.33
CA LEU A 16 45.60 20.54 -32.13
C LEU A 16 45.61 21.41 -30.86
N GLY A 17 46.39 22.50 -30.86
CA GLY A 17 46.41 23.49 -29.78
C GLY A 17 45.07 24.19 -29.60
N ALA A 18 44.40 24.57 -30.70
CA ALA A 18 43.06 25.16 -30.67
C ALA A 18 42.01 24.15 -30.20
N ALA A 19 42.11 22.88 -30.60
CA ALA A 19 41.22 21.82 -30.14
C ALA A 19 41.39 21.52 -28.64
N LEU A 20 42.64 21.47 -28.14
CA LEU A 20 42.91 21.33 -26.71
C LEU A 20 42.45 22.56 -25.92
N ALA A 21 42.62 23.76 -26.47
CA ALA A 21 42.13 24.99 -25.85
C ALA A 21 40.60 25.00 -25.78
N LEU A 22 39.89 24.57 -26.83
CA LEU A 22 38.43 24.43 -26.84
C LEU A 22 37.94 23.34 -25.87
N LEU A 23 38.65 22.22 -25.76
CA LEU A 23 38.35 21.17 -24.77
C LEU A 23 38.56 21.68 -23.33
N ARG A 24 39.64 22.44 -23.09
CA ARG A 24 39.92 23.06 -21.79
C ARG A 24 38.94 24.20 -21.47
N MET A 25 38.50 24.95 -22.47
CA MET A 25 37.50 26.01 -22.32
C MET A 25 36.11 25.43 -22.06
N ARG A 26 35.76 24.28 -22.66
CA ARG A 26 34.58 23.50 -22.30
C ARG A 26 34.68 22.92 -20.88
N ALA A 27 35.84 22.41 -20.48
CA ALA A 27 36.05 21.92 -19.12
C ALA A 27 35.89 23.02 -18.06
N LEU A 28 36.42 24.23 -18.32
CA LEU A 28 36.36 25.37 -17.40
C LEU A 28 35.03 26.15 -17.43
N SER A 29 34.25 26.04 -18.51
CA SER A 29 32.87 26.59 -18.54
C SER A 29 31.86 25.70 -17.83
N THR A 30 32.26 24.49 -17.42
CA THR A 30 31.45 23.64 -16.53
C THR A 30 31.59 24.03 -15.05
N GLU A 31 32.42 25.02 -14.71
CA GLU A 31 32.68 25.45 -13.32
C GLU A 31 32.14 26.85 -12.97
N ARG A 32 31.30 27.48 -13.81
CA ARG A 32 30.76 28.83 -13.52
C ARG A 32 29.24 28.98 -13.47
N ASP A 33 28.49 27.89 -13.60
CA ASP A 33 27.06 27.83 -13.25
C ASP A 33 26.76 26.49 -12.54
N ALA A 34 27.52 26.19 -11.47
CA ALA A 34 27.19 25.10 -10.57
C ALA A 34 26.22 25.64 -9.50
N PRO A 35 24.95 25.18 -9.44
CA PRO A 35 24.11 25.44 -8.28
C PRO A 35 24.80 24.85 -7.05
N GLU A 36 24.88 25.65 -6.00
CA GLU A 36 25.34 25.20 -4.69
C GLU A 36 24.56 23.94 -4.29
N ASN A 37 25.32 22.86 -4.11
CA ASN A 37 24.95 21.65 -3.37
C ASN A 37 24.06 20.58 -4.08
N PRO A 38 24.63 19.74 -4.98
CA PRO A 38 23.91 18.62 -5.63
C PRO A 38 23.47 17.49 -4.69
N VAL A 39 23.80 17.56 -3.40
CA VAL A 39 23.33 16.63 -2.36
C VAL A 39 22.08 17.11 -1.63
N GLN A 40 21.60 18.33 -1.83
CA GLN A 40 20.37 18.82 -1.18
C GLN A 40 19.10 18.06 -1.57
N PRO A 41 18.80 17.77 -2.85
CA PRO A 41 17.59 17.03 -3.20
C PRO A 41 17.63 15.58 -2.68
N LEU A 42 18.83 14.97 -2.60
CA LEU A 42 19.02 13.65 -2.04
C LEU A 42 18.93 13.66 -0.51
N ALA A 43 19.52 14.66 0.14
CA ALA A 43 19.40 14.88 1.58
C ALA A 43 17.95 15.19 1.98
N ASP A 44 17.21 15.94 1.18
CA ASP A 44 15.79 16.22 1.37
C ASP A 44 14.92 14.99 1.13
N ALA A 45 15.30 14.12 0.18
CA ALA A 45 14.62 12.85 -0.05
C ALA A 45 14.88 11.86 1.09
N VAL A 46 16.12 11.78 1.58
CA VAL A 46 16.50 10.98 2.75
C VAL A 46 15.84 11.53 4.02
N ALA A 47 15.81 12.84 4.23
CA ALA A 47 15.13 13.47 5.36
C ALA A 47 13.61 13.28 5.32
N ARG A 48 12.99 13.29 4.13
CA ARG A 48 11.57 12.93 3.95
C ARG A 48 11.32 11.46 4.25
N LEU A 49 12.21 10.57 3.83
CA LEU A 49 12.12 9.15 4.14
C LEU A 49 12.30 8.90 5.64
N GLU A 50 13.25 9.57 6.30
CA GLU A 50 13.45 9.52 7.75
C GLU A 50 12.24 10.05 8.51
N ASN A 51 11.63 11.14 8.04
CA ASN A 51 10.38 11.66 8.61
C ASN A 51 9.23 10.67 8.42
N GLN A 52 9.08 10.07 7.24
CA GLN A 52 8.05 9.06 7.00
C GLN A 52 8.28 7.78 7.80
N ILE A 53 9.53 7.31 7.95
CA ILE A 53 9.88 6.16 8.77
C ILE A 53 9.59 6.46 10.23
N ARG A 54 9.98 7.64 10.73
CA ARG A 54 9.69 8.08 12.10
C ARG A 54 8.19 8.24 12.35
N ASP A 55 7.43 8.78 11.41
CA ASP A 55 5.96 8.85 11.51
C ASP A 55 5.34 7.46 11.49
N PHE A 56 5.89 6.53 10.71
CA PHE A 56 5.46 5.13 10.68
C PHE A 56 5.84 4.39 11.96
N GLU A 57 7.00 4.67 12.54
CA GLU A 57 7.47 4.14 13.82
C GLU A 57 6.66 4.70 14.98
N LEU A 58 6.33 6.00 14.99
CA LEU A 58 5.44 6.62 15.96
C LEU A 58 4.02 6.09 15.83
N GLN A 59 3.49 5.91 14.63
CA GLN A 59 2.19 5.26 14.42
C GLN A 59 2.22 3.79 14.87
N ARG A 60 3.33 3.09 14.62
CA ARG A 60 3.55 1.72 15.11
C ARG A 60 3.63 1.69 16.63
N GLU A 61 4.34 2.60 17.27
CA GLU A 61 4.45 2.74 18.73
C GLU A 61 3.11 3.14 19.37
N HIS A 62 2.33 4.03 18.76
CA HIS A 62 0.98 4.36 19.24
C HIS A 62 0.00 3.20 19.06
N ALA A 63 0.05 2.49 17.93
CA ALA A 63 -0.77 1.30 17.69
C ALA A 63 -0.34 0.10 18.57
N LEU A 64 0.94 0.00 18.91
CA LEU A 64 1.46 -0.98 19.87
C LEU A 64 1.17 -0.56 21.31
N GLY A 65 1.26 0.72 21.66
CA GLY A 65 0.99 1.24 23.00
C GLY A 65 -0.49 1.17 23.38
N GLY A 66 -1.41 1.47 22.44
CA GLY A 66 -2.84 1.22 22.63
C GLY A 66 -3.15 -0.28 22.75
N LEU A 67 -2.42 -1.12 22.01
CA LEU A 67 -2.52 -2.58 22.13
C LEU A 67 -1.98 -3.06 23.47
N GLU A 68 -0.84 -2.57 23.94
CA GLU A 68 -0.25 -2.88 25.25
C GLU A 68 -1.20 -2.48 26.38
N GLN A 69 -1.85 -1.31 26.28
CA GLN A 69 -2.88 -0.89 27.22
C GLN A 69 -4.09 -1.84 27.21
N HIS A 70 -4.58 -2.24 26.04
CA HIS A 70 -5.67 -3.21 25.91
C HIS A 70 -5.27 -4.61 26.41
N LEU A 71 -4.05 -5.05 26.13
CA LEU A 71 -3.49 -6.32 26.60
C LEU A 71 -3.29 -6.33 28.11
N THR A 72 -2.82 -5.21 28.67
CA THR A 72 -2.68 -5.04 30.13
C THR A 72 -4.05 -4.99 30.80
N SER A 73 -5.05 -4.35 30.17
CA SER A 73 -6.43 -4.34 30.66
C SER A 73 -7.04 -5.75 30.65
N LEU A 74 -6.89 -6.49 29.55
CA LEU A 74 -7.32 -7.88 29.44
C LEU A 74 -6.64 -8.75 30.51
N SER A 75 -5.32 -8.60 30.70
CA SER A 75 -4.56 -9.32 31.72
C SER A 75 -5.04 -8.99 33.14
N ARG A 76 -5.30 -7.71 33.46
CA ARG A 76 -5.84 -7.28 34.76
C ARG A 76 -7.26 -7.76 35.01
N GLU A 77 -8.14 -7.73 34.01
CA GLU A 77 -9.48 -8.32 34.08
C GLU A 77 -9.40 -9.83 34.37
N THR A 78 -8.38 -10.52 33.84
CA THR A 78 -8.17 -11.96 34.05
C THR A 78 -7.87 -12.31 35.51
N VAL A 79 -7.07 -11.50 36.21
CA VAL A 79 -6.71 -11.74 37.63
C VAL A 79 -7.92 -11.51 38.55
N GLY A 80 -8.73 -10.49 38.29
CA GLY A 80 -9.94 -10.19 39.07
C GLY A 80 -11.06 -11.22 38.90
N LEU A 81 -11.14 -11.89 37.75
CA LEU A 81 -12.16 -12.90 37.44
C LEU A 81 -11.75 -14.35 37.73
N ALA A 82 -10.52 -14.63 38.18
CA ALA A 82 -10.08 -15.99 38.52
C ALA A 82 -11.02 -16.69 39.53
N HIS A 83 -11.65 -15.93 40.44
CA HIS A 83 -12.66 -16.43 41.36
C HIS A 83 -14.00 -16.79 40.69
N ALA A 84 -14.39 -16.09 39.63
CA ALA A 84 -15.61 -16.33 38.84
C ALA A 84 -15.46 -17.49 37.85
N LEU A 85 -14.23 -17.95 37.58
CA LEU A 85 -13.88 -19.10 36.75
C LEU A 85 -13.90 -20.45 37.49
N ARG A 86 -14.52 -20.55 38.69
CA ARG A 86 -14.66 -21.84 39.38
C ARG A 86 -15.66 -22.79 38.70
N SER A 87 -16.72 -22.25 38.10
CA SER A 87 -17.70 -23.08 37.39
C SER A 87 -17.21 -23.41 35.96
N PRO A 88 -17.33 -24.68 35.50
CA PRO A 88 -16.96 -25.06 34.13
C PRO A 88 -17.69 -24.27 33.05
N ALA A 89 -18.98 -23.98 33.25
CA ALA A 89 -19.81 -23.25 32.29
C ALA A 89 -19.45 -21.75 32.19
N SER A 90 -19.04 -21.11 33.28
CA SER A 90 -18.55 -19.72 33.23
C SER A 90 -17.16 -19.65 32.59
N ARG A 91 -16.31 -20.66 32.80
CA ARG A 91 -14.99 -20.74 32.14
C ARG A 91 -15.09 -20.85 30.63
N GLY A 92 -15.94 -21.75 30.13
CA GLY A 92 -16.13 -21.94 28.68
C GLY A 92 -16.53 -20.63 27.99
N ARG A 93 -17.60 -20.00 28.49
CA ARG A 93 -18.11 -18.72 27.97
C ARG A 93 -17.08 -17.59 28.05
N TRP A 94 -16.29 -17.54 29.12
CA TRP A 94 -15.23 -16.54 29.24
C TRP A 94 -14.11 -16.79 28.24
N GLY A 95 -13.69 -18.05 28.06
CA GLY A 95 -12.69 -18.43 27.07
C GLY A 95 -13.11 -18.02 25.66
N GLU A 96 -14.35 -18.31 25.28
CA GLU A 96 -14.94 -17.91 23.98
C GLU A 96 -14.99 -16.39 23.80
N LEU A 97 -15.46 -15.66 24.82
CA LEU A 97 -15.51 -14.19 24.76
C LEU A 97 -14.11 -13.59 24.61
N THR A 98 -13.13 -14.11 25.34
CA THR A 98 -11.73 -13.65 25.26
C THR A 98 -11.14 -13.96 23.89
N LEU A 99 -11.39 -15.15 23.33
CA LEU A 99 -10.97 -15.48 21.96
C LEU A 99 -11.55 -14.49 20.93
N ARG A 100 -12.84 -14.15 21.04
CA ARG A 100 -13.49 -13.18 20.14
C ARG A 100 -12.84 -11.80 20.25
N ARG A 101 -12.62 -11.31 21.47
CA ARG A 101 -11.91 -10.03 21.70
C ARG A 101 -10.48 -10.04 21.16
N VAL A 102 -9.76 -11.14 21.32
CA VAL A 102 -8.39 -11.29 20.79
C VAL A 102 -8.38 -11.23 19.26
N ALA A 103 -9.33 -11.89 18.60
CA ALA A 103 -9.48 -11.83 17.15
C ALA A 103 -9.84 -10.41 16.67
N GLU A 104 -10.74 -9.72 17.36
CA GLU A 104 -11.10 -8.33 17.08
C GLU A 104 -9.91 -7.37 17.21
N LEU A 105 -9.16 -7.47 18.31
CA LEU A 105 -7.96 -6.65 18.54
C LEU A 105 -6.87 -6.89 17.50
N ALA A 106 -6.77 -8.11 16.98
CA ALA A 106 -5.85 -8.44 15.91
C ALA A 106 -6.36 -8.02 14.51
N GLY A 107 -7.59 -7.52 14.39
CA GLY A 107 -8.23 -7.20 13.11
C GLY A 107 -8.53 -8.46 12.27
N MET A 108 -8.62 -9.62 12.92
CA MET A 108 -8.73 -10.93 12.28
C MET A 108 -10.14 -11.51 12.31
N SER A 109 -11.14 -10.80 12.87
CA SER A 109 -12.53 -11.27 12.91
C SER A 109 -13.08 -11.77 11.57
N PRO A 110 -12.82 -11.12 10.40
CA PRO A 110 -13.30 -11.62 9.11
C PRO A 110 -12.66 -12.95 8.66
N HIS A 111 -11.51 -13.30 9.24
CA HIS A 111 -10.73 -14.49 8.93
C HIS A 111 -10.82 -15.56 10.02
N CYS A 112 -11.65 -15.34 11.05
CA CYS A 112 -11.89 -16.27 12.14
C CYS A 112 -13.33 -16.78 12.10
N ASP A 113 -13.50 -18.09 12.02
CA ASP A 113 -14.79 -18.76 12.18
C ASP A 113 -14.88 -19.31 13.62
N PHE A 114 -15.93 -18.94 14.36
CA PHE A 114 -16.16 -19.38 15.74
C PHE A 114 -17.20 -20.50 15.77
N THR A 115 -16.96 -21.53 16.59
CA THR A 115 -17.94 -22.60 16.80
C THR A 115 -18.76 -22.27 18.04
N GLU A 116 -20.01 -21.82 17.88
CA GLU A 116 -20.91 -21.65 19.03
C GLU A 116 -21.41 -23.04 19.49
N GLN A 117 -21.40 -23.31 20.80
CA GLN A 117 -21.82 -24.58 21.39
C GLN A 117 -23.33 -24.83 21.23
N GLU A 118 -23.82 -25.08 20.02
CA GLU A 118 -25.13 -25.67 19.79
C GLU A 118 -25.01 -26.83 18.79
N SER A 119 -25.15 -28.06 19.30
CA SER A 119 -25.48 -29.30 18.58
C SER A 119 -24.36 -30.01 17.79
N GLY A 120 -23.90 -31.16 18.32
CA GLY A 120 -23.25 -32.23 17.52
C GLY A 120 -21.92 -32.75 18.11
N GLY A 121 -21.92 -34.01 18.55
CA GLY A 121 -20.83 -34.67 19.27
C GLY A 121 -19.59 -35.03 18.43
N GLY A 122 -18.87 -34.03 17.95
CA GLY A 122 -17.52 -34.15 17.40
C GLY A 122 -16.53 -33.26 18.13
N MET A 123 -15.26 -33.65 18.13
CA MET A 123 -14.17 -32.84 18.67
C MET A 123 -13.90 -31.66 17.73
N ARG A 124 -14.56 -30.53 17.99
CA ARG A 124 -14.42 -29.29 17.20
C ARG A 124 -13.64 -28.24 17.99
N PRO A 125 -12.70 -27.52 17.34
CA PRO A 125 -12.02 -26.39 17.94
C PRO A 125 -13.00 -25.22 18.16
N ASP A 126 -12.69 -24.38 19.13
CA ASP A 126 -13.51 -23.23 19.51
C ASP A 126 -13.41 -22.09 18.49
N MET A 127 -12.27 -21.97 17.81
CA MET A 127 -12.05 -21.02 16.71
C MET A 127 -11.17 -21.62 15.60
N LEU A 128 -11.52 -21.36 14.35
CA LEU A 128 -10.72 -21.66 13.17
C LEU A 128 -10.25 -20.35 12.54
N VAL A 129 -8.94 -20.22 12.34
CA VAL A 129 -8.32 -19.04 11.74
C VAL A 129 -7.84 -19.39 10.34
N LYS A 130 -8.33 -18.66 9.34
CA LYS A 130 -7.91 -18.78 7.95
C LYS A 130 -6.56 -18.07 7.76
N LEU A 131 -5.60 -18.81 7.24
CA LEU A 131 -4.26 -18.32 6.92
C LEU A 131 -4.16 -18.04 5.40
N PRO A 132 -3.26 -17.13 5.00
CA PRO A 132 -2.88 -16.96 3.60
C PRO A 132 -2.47 -18.26 2.93
N GLY A 133 -2.80 -18.40 1.65
CA GLY A 133 -2.60 -19.64 0.88
C GLY A 133 -3.56 -20.78 1.24
N GLY A 134 -4.72 -20.46 1.83
CA GLY A 134 -5.81 -21.43 2.06
C GLY A 134 -5.55 -22.45 3.18
N ARG A 135 -4.59 -22.18 4.08
CA ARG A 135 -4.31 -23.03 5.25
C ARG A 135 -5.16 -22.61 6.44
N ILE A 136 -5.22 -23.44 7.48
CA ILE A 136 -5.95 -23.12 8.71
C ILE A 136 -5.11 -23.35 9.97
N LEU A 137 -5.37 -22.54 10.99
CA LEU A 137 -4.90 -22.70 12.36
C LEU A 137 -6.14 -22.94 13.23
N ALA A 138 -6.15 -24.01 14.02
CA ALA A 138 -7.26 -24.25 14.95
C ALA A 138 -6.88 -23.78 16.35
N VAL A 139 -7.85 -23.24 17.10
CA VAL A 139 -7.66 -22.74 18.46
C VAL A 139 -8.67 -23.42 19.38
N ASP A 140 -8.18 -23.97 20.48
CA ASP A 140 -8.98 -24.61 21.54
C ASP A 140 -8.73 -23.89 22.87
N ALA A 141 -9.81 -23.42 23.51
CA ALA A 141 -9.80 -22.69 24.78
C ALA A 141 -10.16 -23.57 25.99
N LYS A 142 -10.16 -24.90 25.85
CA LYS A 142 -10.52 -25.85 26.92
C LYS A 142 -9.30 -26.29 27.74
N ALA A 143 -8.41 -25.35 28.04
CA ALA A 143 -7.25 -25.65 28.89
C ALA A 143 -7.68 -26.17 30.28
N PRO A 144 -7.12 -27.29 30.77
CA PRO A 144 -7.38 -27.77 32.12
C PRO A 144 -6.71 -26.85 33.14
N LEU A 145 -7.51 -26.30 34.07
CA LEU A 145 -7.05 -25.35 35.10
C LEU A 145 -7.28 -25.86 36.54
N SER A 146 -7.79 -27.09 36.72
CA SER A 146 -8.17 -27.57 38.05
C SER A 146 -6.97 -27.66 38.99
N GLY A 147 -5.82 -28.14 38.52
CA GLY A 147 -4.60 -28.17 39.33
C GLY A 147 -4.17 -26.79 39.83
N TYR A 148 -4.27 -25.76 38.99
CA TYR A 148 -3.94 -24.39 39.39
C TYR A 148 -4.94 -23.85 40.43
N LEU A 149 -6.24 -24.05 40.20
CA LEU A 149 -7.29 -23.58 41.11
C LEU A 149 -7.23 -24.27 42.49
N ASP A 150 -6.84 -25.54 42.51
CA ASP A 150 -6.57 -26.28 43.75
C ASP A 150 -5.37 -25.68 44.50
N ALA A 151 -4.31 -25.30 43.76
CA ALA A 151 -3.12 -24.70 44.35
C ALA A 151 -3.41 -23.33 45.00
N GLU A 152 -4.23 -22.50 44.34
CA GLU A 152 -4.72 -21.22 44.89
C GLU A 152 -5.56 -21.41 46.16
N SER A 153 -6.24 -22.54 46.29
CA SER A 153 -7.10 -22.85 47.44
C SER A 153 -6.39 -23.65 48.53
N ALA A 154 -5.12 -24.02 48.32
CA ALA A 154 -4.34 -24.83 49.26
C ALA A 154 -3.93 -23.99 50.49
N GLN A 155 -4.04 -24.59 51.68
CA GLN A 155 -3.70 -23.92 52.95
C GLN A 155 -2.25 -24.15 53.40
N ASP A 156 -1.57 -25.14 52.81
CA ASP A 156 -0.18 -25.45 53.11
C ASP A 156 0.68 -25.52 51.84
N GLU A 157 1.96 -25.24 52.01
CA GLU A 157 2.94 -25.21 50.92
C GLU A 157 3.11 -26.56 50.20
N PRO A 158 3.10 -27.72 50.91
CA PRO A 158 3.17 -29.03 50.26
C PRO A 158 1.98 -29.33 49.34
N ALA A 159 0.74 -29.05 49.77
CA ALA A 159 -0.44 -29.26 48.95
C ALA A 159 -0.47 -28.31 47.76
N LYS A 160 -0.03 -27.05 47.94
CA LYS A 160 0.12 -26.09 46.85
C LYS A 160 1.08 -26.60 45.78
N ARG A 161 2.28 -27.04 46.17
CA ARG A 161 3.27 -27.61 45.24
C ARG A 161 2.73 -28.83 44.49
N ALA A 162 2.12 -29.77 45.21
CA ALA A 162 1.53 -30.96 44.60
C ALA A 162 0.42 -30.61 43.59
N ALA A 163 -0.36 -29.56 43.84
CA ALA A 163 -1.40 -29.08 42.94
C ALA A 163 -0.86 -28.41 41.68
N LEU A 164 0.20 -27.60 41.80
CA LEU A 164 0.89 -27.00 40.65
C LEU A 164 1.58 -28.06 39.76
N GLU A 165 2.17 -29.10 40.35
CA GLU A 165 2.67 -30.22 39.55
C GLU A 165 1.54 -30.96 38.81
N ARG A 166 0.35 -31.10 39.44
CA ARG A 166 -0.82 -31.67 38.75
C ARG A 166 -1.25 -30.78 37.59
N HIS A 167 -1.22 -29.46 37.75
CA HIS A 167 -1.53 -28.49 36.67
C HIS A 167 -0.61 -28.68 35.46
N ALA A 168 0.70 -28.71 35.67
CA ALA A 168 1.67 -28.95 34.61
C ALA A 168 1.43 -30.30 33.89
N ARG A 169 1.20 -31.38 34.65
CA ARG A 169 0.88 -32.70 34.09
C ARG A 169 -0.44 -32.71 33.30
N GLN A 170 -1.46 -31.98 33.75
CA GLN A 170 -2.74 -31.87 33.04
C GLN A 170 -2.57 -31.16 31.69
N LEU A 171 -1.84 -30.05 31.65
CA LEU A 171 -1.53 -29.35 30.40
C LEU A 171 -0.72 -30.23 29.45
N SER A 172 0.32 -30.91 29.94
CA SER A 172 1.14 -31.82 29.13
C SER A 172 0.33 -32.97 28.51
N ARG A 173 -0.60 -33.55 29.27
CA ARG A 173 -1.54 -34.56 28.75
C ARG A 173 -2.46 -33.99 27.67
N HIS A 174 -2.99 -32.79 27.89
CA HIS A 174 -3.89 -32.16 26.94
C HIS A 174 -3.16 -31.77 25.64
N VAL A 175 -1.93 -31.27 25.72
CA VAL A 175 -1.04 -31.07 24.57
C VAL A 175 -0.86 -32.36 23.77
N THR A 176 -0.65 -33.48 24.46
CA THR A 176 -0.51 -34.79 23.80
C THR A 176 -1.79 -35.22 23.08
N GLN A 177 -2.94 -34.96 23.69
CA GLN A 177 -4.25 -35.26 23.12
C GLN A 177 -4.54 -34.39 21.90
N LEU A 178 -4.32 -33.08 22.00
CA LEU A 178 -4.49 -32.15 20.88
C LEU A 178 -3.59 -32.59 19.72
N GLY A 179 -2.29 -32.78 19.96
CA GLY A 179 -1.29 -33.19 18.95
C GLY A 179 -1.59 -34.49 18.18
N GLY A 180 -2.60 -35.27 18.57
CA GLY A 180 -3.00 -36.51 17.90
C GLY A 180 -3.71 -36.26 16.56
N ARG A 181 -3.37 -37.06 15.54
CA ARG A 181 -4.00 -36.98 14.20
C ARG A 181 -5.53 -37.12 14.22
N GLU A 182 -6.05 -37.85 15.20
CA GLU A 182 -7.48 -38.09 15.40
C GLU A 182 -8.24 -36.79 15.68
N TYR A 183 -7.62 -35.82 16.35
CA TYR A 183 -8.25 -34.54 16.66
C TYR A 183 -8.61 -33.76 15.39
N TRP A 184 -7.73 -33.75 14.38
CA TRP A 184 -7.92 -32.98 13.15
C TRP A 184 -8.46 -33.78 11.96
N ALA A 185 -8.72 -35.08 12.11
CA ALA A 185 -9.19 -35.93 11.01
C ALA A 185 -10.53 -35.45 10.39
N GLY A 186 -11.33 -34.70 11.14
CA GLY A 186 -12.60 -34.11 10.67
C GLY A 186 -12.48 -32.72 10.04
N LEU A 187 -11.29 -32.12 9.97
CA LEU A 187 -11.07 -30.76 9.43
C LEU A 187 -10.41 -30.85 8.05
N GLN A 188 -11.01 -30.19 7.05
CA GLN A 188 -10.43 -30.01 5.72
C GLN A 188 -10.40 -28.53 5.35
N PRO A 189 -9.22 -27.96 5.04
CA PRO A 189 -7.89 -28.59 5.08
C PRO A 189 -7.46 -28.96 6.51
N ALA A 190 -6.50 -29.87 6.64
CA ALA A 190 -5.95 -30.20 7.96
C ALA A 190 -5.23 -28.97 8.55
N PRO A 191 -5.41 -28.66 9.84
CA PRO A 191 -4.69 -27.56 10.48
C PRO A 191 -3.17 -27.74 10.41
N GLU A 192 -2.47 -26.64 10.12
CA GLU A 192 -1.00 -26.61 10.16
C GLU A 192 -0.47 -26.84 11.58
N MET A 193 -1.19 -26.28 12.55
CA MET A 193 -0.88 -26.28 13.97
C MET A 193 -2.17 -26.03 14.75
N VAL A 194 -2.16 -26.39 16.03
CA VAL A 194 -3.26 -26.06 16.94
C VAL A 194 -2.77 -25.22 18.10
N VAL A 195 -3.56 -24.22 18.45
CA VAL A 195 -3.29 -23.36 19.58
C VAL A 195 -4.11 -23.85 20.76
N LEU A 196 -3.43 -24.26 21.83
CA LEU A 196 -4.03 -24.40 23.13
C LEU A 196 -4.03 -23.04 23.81
N PHE A 197 -5.20 -22.45 23.93
CA PHE A 197 -5.40 -21.15 24.53
C PHE A 197 -5.58 -21.27 26.05
N LEU A 198 -4.72 -20.57 26.79
CA LEU A 198 -4.83 -20.39 28.22
C LEU A 198 -5.39 -18.99 28.51
N PRO A 199 -6.35 -18.87 29.44
CA PRO A 199 -7.03 -17.61 29.69
C PRO A 199 -6.13 -16.50 30.27
N GLY A 200 -4.96 -16.85 30.82
CA GLY A 200 -4.05 -15.88 31.44
C GLY A 200 -2.62 -16.40 31.56
N ASP A 201 -1.67 -15.47 31.59
CA ASP A 201 -0.23 -15.78 31.60
C ASP A 201 0.23 -16.51 32.86
N HIS A 202 -0.39 -16.23 34.01
CA HIS A 202 -0.07 -16.88 35.28
C HIS A 202 -0.33 -18.40 35.26
N PHE A 203 -1.36 -18.85 34.53
CA PHE A 203 -1.61 -20.29 34.36
C PHE A 203 -0.49 -20.97 33.58
N LEU A 204 0.03 -20.32 32.53
CA LEU A 204 1.13 -20.87 31.74
C LEU A 204 2.44 -20.82 32.53
N ALA A 205 2.75 -19.69 33.17
CA ALA A 205 3.95 -19.51 33.97
C ALA A 205 4.07 -20.57 35.08
N ALA A 206 3.01 -20.78 35.85
CA ALA A 206 2.99 -21.77 36.93
C ALA A 206 3.17 -23.21 36.43
N ALA A 207 2.75 -23.52 35.20
CA ALA A 207 3.01 -24.82 34.61
C ALA A 207 4.49 -25.00 34.22
N LEU A 208 5.10 -23.95 33.65
CA LEU A 208 6.50 -23.97 33.20
C LEU A 208 7.50 -24.01 34.34
N GLU A 209 7.16 -23.46 35.51
CA GLU A 209 7.98 -23.58 36.72
C GLU A 209 8.18 -25.05 37.15
N HIS A 210 7.17 -25.90 36.94
CA HIS A 210 7.20 -27.32 37.31
C HIS A 210 7.53 -28.27 36.15
N ASP A 211 7.43 -27.79 34.91
CA ASP A 211 7.70 -28.57 33.69
C ASP A 211 8.30 -27.65 32.61
N PRO A 212 9.60 -27.31 32.71
CA PRO A 212 10.23 -26.33 31.81
C PRO A 212 10.25 -26.78 30.33
N GLU A 213 10.22 -28.09 30.06
CA GLU A 213 10.23 -28.66 28.71
C GLU A 213 8.84 -28.67 28.05
N LEU A 214 7.79 -28.21 28.74
CA LEU A 214 6.41 -28.27 28.24
C LEU A 214 6.23 -27.53 26.91
N LEU A 215 6.86 -26.36 26.74
CA LEU A 215 6.79 -25.58 25.49
C LEU A 215 7.39 -26.34 24.31
N ASP A 216 8.59 -26.90 24.48
CA ASP A 216 9.29 -27.62 23.42
C ASP A 216 8.53 -28.88 23.02
N ARG A 217 8.01 -29.63 24.00
CA ARG A 217 7.20 -30.83 23.74
C ARG A 217 5.87 -30.47 23.05
N ALA A 218 5.28 -29.32 23.35
CA ALA A 218 4.08 -28.85 22.68
C ALA A 218 4.38 -28.49 21.21
N LEU A 219 5.43 -27.70 20.96
CA LEU A 219 5.85 -27.34 19.61
C LEU A 219 6.19 -28.56 18.76
N ALA A 220 6.92 -29.53 19.30
CA ALA A 220 7.26 -30.78 18.61
C ALA A 220 6.01 -31.57 18.16
N ARG A 221 4.88 -31.37 18.84
CA ARG A 221 3.58 -31.97 18.52
C ARG A 221 2.66 -31.05 17.70
N LYS A 222 3.18 -29.94 17.18
CA LYS A 222 2.40 -28.91 16.48
C LYS A 222 1.25 -28.35 17.34
N VAL A 223 1.53 -28.17 18.63
CA VAL A 223 0.64 -27.48 19.57
C VAL A 223 1.34 -26.24 20.10
N LEU A 224 0.75 -25.07 19.89
CA LEU A 224 1.22 -23.81 20.44
C LEU A 224 0.45 -23.49 21.72
N LEU A 225 1.17 -23.31 22.82
CA LEU A 225 0.58 -22.76 24.04
C LEU A 225 0.50 -21.23 23.88
N ALA A 226 -0.69 -20.67 23.96
CA ALA A 226 -0.88 -19.23 23.81
C ALA A 226 -1.77 -18.66 24.90
N THR A 227 -1.37 -17.49 25.41
CA THR A 227 -2.17 -16.63 26.28
C THR A 227 -2.82 -15.53 25.43
N PRO A 228 -3.69 -14.65 25.98
CA PRO A 228 -4.28 -13.56 25.19
C PRO A 228 -3.23 -12.72 24.46
N VAL A 229 -2.14 -12.37 25.13
CA VAL A 229 -1.02 -11.59 24.58
C VAL A 229 -0.34 -12.32 23.41
N THR A 230 -0.04 -13.60 23.63
CA THR A 230 0.64 -14.42 22.63
C THR A 230 -0.25 -14.66 21.42
N LEU A 231 -1.53 -14.94 21.63
CA LEU A 231 -2.49 -15.17 20.55
C LEU A 231 -2.72 -13.91 19.71
N VAL A 232 -2.86 -12.72 20.33
CA VAL A 232 -2.90 -11.45 19.58
C VAL A 232 -1.69 -11.30 18.68
N SER A 233 -0.50 -11.62 19.19
CA SER A 233 0.76 -11.50 18.44
C SER A 233 0.80 -12.44 17.23
N VAL A 234 0.38 -13.70 17.42
CA VAL A 234 0.26 -14.69 16.34
C VAL A 234 -0.74 -14.21 15.29
N LEU A 235 -1.94 -13.79 15.71
CA LEU A 235 -2.98 -13.32 14.82
C LEU A 235 -2.58 -12.05 14.06
N LYS A 236 -1.83 -11.13 14.67
CA LYS A 236 -1.25 -9.97 13.96
C LYS A 236 -0.24 -10.39 12.89
N GLY A 237 0.58 -11.42 13.16
CA GLY A 237 1.45 -12.01 12.15
C GLY A 237 0.67 -12.57 10.96
N VAL A 238 -0.45 -13.26 11.22
CA VAL A 238 -1.35 -13.75 10.17
C VAL A 238 -2.00 -12.60 9.40
N ALA A 239 -2.49 -11.56 10.09
CA ALA A 239 -3.06 -10.37 9.46
C ALA A 239 -2.06 -9.67 8.55
N TYR A 240 -0.78 -9.60 8.95
CA TYR A 240 0.28 -9.10 8.09
C TYR A 240 0.46 -9.96 6.84
N GLY A 241 0.40 -11.29 6.97
CA GLY A 241 0.40 -12.21 5.83
C GLY A 241 -0.74 -11.94 4.84
N TRP A 242 -1.97 -11.72 5.34
CA TRP A 242 -3.12 -11.36 4.50
C TRP A 242 -2.91 -10.03 3.77
N LYS A 243 -2.31 -9.05 4.43
CA LYS A 243 -1.94 -7.79 3.79
C LYS A 243 -0.99 -8.03 2.62
N GLN A 244 0.02 -8.88 2.78
CA GLN A 244 0.97 -9.21 1.72
C GLN A 244 0.30 -9.92 0.53
N GLU A 245 -0.57 -10.89 0.78
CA GLU A 245 -1.32 -11.59 -0.27
C GLU A 245 -2.19 -10.63 -1.09
N ARG A 246 -2.94 -9.75 -0.41
CA ARG A 246 -3.73 -8.70 -1.08
C ARG A 246 -2.88 -7.71 -1.88
N LEU A 247 -1.69 -7.35 -1.38
CA LEU A 247 -0.76 -6.48 -2.13
C LEU A 247 -0.28 -7.17 -3.42
N ALA A 248 0.01 -8.46 -3.35
CA ALA A 248 0.42 -9.25 -4.52
C ALA A 248 -0.72 -9.36 -5.55
N GLU A 249 -1.94 -9.67 -5.10
CA GLU A 249 -3.14 -9.73 -5.96
C GLU A 249 -3.42 -8.39 -6.64
N ASN A 250 -3.37 -7.29 -5.88
CA ASN A 250 -3.59 -5.95 -6.41
C ASN A 250 -2.51 -5.54 -7.42
N ALA A 251 -1.25 -5.93 -7.20
CA ALA A 251 -0.17 -5.63 -8.13
C ALA A 251 -0.35 -6.35 -9.47
N GLU A 252 -0.81 -7.60 -9.43
CA GLU A 252 -1.09 -8.38 -10.63
C GLU A 252 -2.26 -7.81 -11.43
N GLU A 253 -3.32 -7.38 -10.72
CA GLU A 253 -4.46 -6.70 -11.34
C GLU A 253 -4.06 -5.34 -11.94
N LEU A 254 -3.24 -4.57 -11.22
CA LEU A 254 -2.70 -3.30 -11.73
C LEU A 254 -1.86 -3.52 -12.99
N ARG A 255 -1.03 -4.57 -13.02
CA ARG A 255 -0.22 -4.94 -14.19
C ARG A 255 -1.12 -5.23 -15.39
N ARG A 256 -2.20 -5.97 -15.19
CA ARG A 256 -3.19 -6.27 -16.24
C ARG A 256 -3.84 -4.99 -16.78
N ILE A 257 -4.35 -4.15 -15.89
CA ILE A 257 -5.00 -2.88 -16.25
C ILE A 257 -4.02 -1.93 -16.96
N ALA A 258 -2.78 -1.84 -16.49
CA ALA A 258 -1.75 -1.02 -17.11
C ALA A 258 -1.41 -1.50 -18.54
N GLY A 259 -1.36 -2.82 -18.77
CA GLY A 259 -1.19 -3.40 -20.10
C GLY A 259 -2.34 -3.02 -21.04
N GLU A 260 -3.58 -3.22 -20.61
CA GLU A 260 -4.76 -2.82 -21.40
C GLU A 260 -4.79 -1.32 -21.69
N PHE A 261 -4.40 -0.50 -20.72
CA PHE A 261 -4.31 0.95 -20.91
C PHE A 261 -3.26 1.32 -21.95
N TYR A 262 -2.08 0.72 -21.91
CA TYR A 262 -1.02 0.96 -22.89
C TYR A 262 -1.46 0.62 -24.32
N ASP A 263 -2.12 -0.52 -24.51
CA ASP A 263 -2.66 -0.93 -25.81
C ASP A 263 -3.72 0.05 -26.34
N ARG A 264 -4.59 0.55 -25.45
CA ARG A 264 -5.60 1.56 -25.81
C ARG A 264 -4.96 2.89 -26.19
N VAL A 265 -3.93 3.35 -25.46
CA VAL A 265 -3.19 4.58 -25.79
C VAL A 265 -2.47 4.44 -27.14
N ARG A 266 -1.84 3.29 -27.41
CA ARG A 266 -1.20 3.00 -28.70
C ARG A 266 -2.21 3.09 -29.85
N THR A 267 -3.34 2.41 -29.70
CA THR A 267 -4.41 2.39 -30.72
C THR A 267 -5.01 3.79 -30.94
N PHE A 268 -5.22 4.54 -29.86
CA PHE A 268 -5.63 5.94 -29.96
C PHE A 268 -4.61 6.79 -30.74
N GLY A 269 -3.31 6.60 -30.48
CA GLY A 269 -2.23 7.27 -31.20
C GLY A 269 -2.25 7.01 -32.70
N GLU A 270 -2.55 5.77 -33.11
CA GLU A 270 -2.69 5.40 -34.53
C GLU A 270 -3.83 6.16 -35.20
N TYR A 271 -5.02 6.17 -34.58
CA TYR A 271 -6.16 6.93 -35.08
C TYR A 271 -5.90 8.44 -35.10
N TYR A 272 -5.19 8.96 -34.10
CA TYR A 272 -4.83 10.37 -34.04
C TYR A 272 -3.92 10.77 -35.21
N VAL A 273 -2.89 9.95 -35.52
CA VAL A 273 -2.00 10.18 -36.67
C VAL A 273 -2.76 10.09 -37.99
N GLU A 274 -3.64 9.10 -38.16
CA GLU A 274 -4.45 8.94 -39.36
C GLU A 274 -5.40 10.12 -39.59
N SER A 275 -6.05 10.58 -38.52
CA SER A 275 -6.91 11.77 -38.54
C SER A 275 -6.11 13.01 -38.95
N GLY A 276 -4.91 13.21 -38.40
CA GLY A 276 -4.01 14.30 -38.79
C GLY A 276 -3.68 14.30 -40.29
N ARG A 277 -3.35 13.13 -40.87
CA ARG A 277 -3.09 13.00 -42.32
C ARG A 277 -4.32 13.31 -43.17
N SER A 278 -5.51 12.96 -42.70
CA SER A 278 -6.76 13.23 -43.41
C SER A 278 -7.11 14.72 -43.41
N LEU A 279 -6.88 15.40 -42.28
CA LEU A 279 -7.02 16.86 -42.18
C LEU A 279 -6.01 17.58 -43.08
N GLU A 280 -4.77 17.12 -43.15
CA GLU A 280 -3.76 17.68 -44.06
C GLU A 280 -4.21 17.57 -45.53
N LYS A 281 -4.71 16.41 -45.95
CA LYS A 281 -5.24 16.22 -47.31
C LYS A 281 -6.43 17.14 -47.60
N ALA A 282 -7.34 17.32 -46.64
CA ALA A 282 -8.48 18.21 -46.78
C ALA A 282 -8.04 19.68 -46.95
N ALA A 283 -7.08 20.12 -46.12
CA ALA A 283 -6.49 21.46 -46.22
C ALA A 283 -5.80 21.69 -47.58
N GLN A 284 -5.04 20.70 -48.08
CA GLN A 284 -4.44 20.78 -49.42
C GLN A 284 -5.49 20.87 -50.53
N ALA A 285 -6.60 20.13 -50.43
CA ALA A 285 -7.69 20.18 -51.41
C ALA A 285 -8.39 21.54 -51.41
N TYR A 286 -8.69 22.09 -50.22
CA TYR A 286 -9.24 23.43 -50.07
C TYR A 286 -8.31 24.49 -50.69
N ASN A 287 -7.02 24.46 -50.35
CA ASN A 287 -6.03 25.40 -50.89
C ASN A 287 -5.92 25.34 -52.43
N ARG A 288 -6.04 24.15 -53.04
CA ARG A 288 -6.08 24.02 -54.51
C ARG A 288 -7.33 24.67 -55.12
N SER A 289 -8.49 24.56 -54.47
CA SER A 289 -9.73 25.20 -54.94
C SER A 289 -9.61 26.72 -54.91
N VAL A 290 -9.06 27.29 -53.82
CA VAL A 290 -8.76 28.73 -53.71
C VAL A 290 -7.77 29.15 -54.79
N GLY A 291 -6.66 28.42 -54.96
CA GLY A 291 -5.69 28.72 -56.00
C GLY A 291 -6.28 28.68 -57.43
N CYS A 292 -7.19 27.75 -57.72
CA CYS A 292 -7.90 27.69 -59.01
C CYS A 292 -8.81 28.92 -59.22
N TRP A 293 -9.53 29.32 -58.17
CA TRP A 293 -10.36 30.51 -58.18
C TRP A 293 -9.55 31.76 -58.53
N GLU A 294 -8.45 31.99 -57.83
CA GLU A 294 -7.59 33.18 -58.00
C GLU A 294 -6.85 33.19 -59.33
N THR A 295 -6.30 32.05 -59.77
CA THR A 295 -5.41 32.01 -60.93
C THR A 295 -6.14 31.79 -62.26
N ARG A 296 -7.31 31.13 -62.25
CA ARG A 296 -8.03 30.76 -63.49
C ARG A 296 -9.36 31.47 -63.63
N LEU A 297 -10.21 31.42 -62.60
CA LEU A 297 -11.58 31.93 -62.68
C LEU A 297 -11.64 33.45 -62.55
N GLN A 298 -10.94 34.03 -61.57
CA GLN A 298 -10.96 35.49 -61.34
C GLN A 298 -10.44 36.30 -62.55
N PRO A 299 -9.33 35.91 -63.24
CA PRO A 299 -8.89 36.62 -64.44
C PRO A 299 -9.87 36.44 -65.61
N SER A 300 -10.47 35.25 -65.75
CA SER A 300 -11.46 34.96 -66.79
C SER A 300 -12.73 35.79 -66.60
N LEU A 301 -13.22 35.91 -65.35
CA LEU A 301 -14.35 36.79 -64.99
C LEU A 301 -14.03 38.27 -65.26
N ARG A 302 -12.81 38.71 -64.95
CA ARG A 302 -12.34 40.08 -65.24
C ARG A 302 -12.35 40.35 -66.75
N ARG A 303 -11.79 39.44 -67.55
CA ARG A 303 -11.74 39.54 -69.01
C ARG A 303 -13.14 39.51 -69.64
N MET A 304 -14.05 38.69 -69.11
CA MET A 304 -15.44 38.63 -69.56
C MET A 304 -16.20 39.94 -69.30
N ARG A 305 -15.95 40.57 -68.14
CA ARG A 305 -16.47 41.92 -67.82
C ARG A 305 -15.92 42.98 -68.77
N GLU A 306 -14.61 42.96 -69.06
CA GLU A 306 -13.98 43.90 -70.00
C GLU A 306 -14.57 43.82 -71.42
N LEU A 307 -14.98 42.63 -71.85
CA LEU A 307 -15.57 42.37 -73.16
C LEU A 307 -17.09 42.62 -73.23
N GLY A 308 -17.71 43.12 -72.14
CA GLY A 308 -19.15 43.44 -72.10
C GLY A 308 -20.09 42.23 -72.13
N ALA A 309 -19.56 41.00 -71.98
CA ALA A 309 -20.31 39.76 -72.09
C ALA A 309 -20.86 39.23 -70.74
N GLY A 310 -20.66 39.96 -69.65
CA GLY A 310 -21.09 39.56 -68.31
C GLY A 310 -22.20 40.43 -67.76
N GLY A 311 -23.39 39.83 -67.55
CA GLY A 311 -24.36 40.39 -66.60
C GLY A 311 -23.74 40.52 -65.20
N ALA A 312 -24.30 41.40 -64.37
CA ALA A 312 -23.82 41.77 -63.03
C ALA A 312 -23.83 40.60 -62.02
N VAL A 313 -23.02 39.56 -62.29
CA VAL A 313 -22.73 38.49 -61.34
C VAL A 313 -21.46 38.90 -60.62
N ASP A 314 -21.63 39.41 -59.41
CA ASP A 314 -20.49 39.65 -58.52
C ASP A 314 -19.77 38.34 -58.23
N ALA A 315 -18.45 38.43 -58.12
CA ALA A 315 -17.62 37.28 -57.77
C ALA A 315 -18.07 36.77 -56.38
N PRO A 316 -18.40 35.47 -56.21
CA PRO A 316 -18.71 34.92 -54.91
C PRO A 316 -17.56 35.18 -53.94
N GLU A 317 -17.87 35.75 -52.78
CA GLU A 317 -16.93 35.86 -51.66
C GLU A 317 -16.68 34.46 -51.10
N LEU A 318 -15.43 34.01 -51.17
CA LEU A 318 -15.00 32.74 -50.61
C LEU A 318 -14.51 33.00 -49.17
N PRO A 319 -15.23 32.54 -48.13
CA PRO A 319 -14.79 32.73 -46.75
C PRO A 319 -13.51 31.92 -46.47
N GLN A 320 -12.57 32.56 -45.77
CA GLN A 320 -11.35 31.93 -45.27
C GLN A 320 -11.66 31.05 -44.05
N ILE A 321 -11.07 29.86 -44.00
CA ILE A 321 -11.16 28.98 -42.83
C ILE A 321 -9.93 29.18 -41.94
N ASP A 322 -10.07 29.94 -40.85
CA ASP A 322 -9.00 30.24 -39.88
C ASP A 322 -8.93 29.25 -38.69
N VAL A 323 -9.45 28.03 -38.87
CA VAL A 323 -9.44 27.01 -37.82
C VAL A 323 -8.11 26.26 -37.85
N THR A 324 -7.24 26.52 -36.89
CA THR A 324 -6.01 25.75 -36.69
C THR A 324 -6.30 24.50 -35.85
N VAL A 325 -5.75 23.35 -36.27
CA VAL A 325 -5.85 22.10 -35.49
C VAL A 325 -5.02 22.25 -34.23
N ARG A 326 -5.65 22.03 -33.06
CA ARG A 326 -4.97 22.16 -31.77
C ARG A 326 -3.96 21.02 -31.61
N GLY A 327 -2.72 21.35 -31.27
CA GLY A 327 -1.69 20.36 -30.94
C GLY A 327 -1.97 19.67 -29.61
N VAL A 328 -1.57 18.41 -29.47
CA VAL A 328 -1.59 17.70 -28.20
C VAL A 328 -0.36 18.11 -27.40
N SER A 329 -0.58 18.63 -26.19
CA SER A 329 0.51 18.88 -25.25
C SER A 329 1.14 17.54 -24.82
N PRO A 330 2.47 17.44 -24.72
CA PRO A 330 3.13 16.28 -24.14
C PRO A 330 2.58 16.02 -22.75
N ILE A 331 2.46 14.75 -22.37
CA ILE A 331 2.21 14.39 -20.97
C ILE A 331 3.44 14.81 -20.19
N GLU A 332 3.32 15.84 -19.36
CA GLU A 332 4.38 16.21 -18.44
C GLU A 332 4.58 15.07 -17.45
N ASN A 333 5.75 14.41 -17.53
CA ASN A 333 6.17 13.45 -16.52
C ASN A 333 6.42 14.23 -15.22
N GLY A 334 5.44 14.22 -14.33
CA GLY A 334 5.48 14.94 -13.06
C GLY A 334 6.58 14.41 -12.13
N VAL A 335 7.78 14.97 -12.23
CA VAL A 335 8.66 15.19 -11.08
C VAL A 335 8.49 16.66 -10.74
N GLY A 336 7.65 16.94 -9.74
CA GLY A 336 7.18 18.28 -9.41
C GLY A 336 8.32 19.27 -9.13
N GLN A 337 8.30 20.40 -9.81
CA GLN A 337 8.91 21.63 -9.29
C GLN A 337 7.82 22.48 -8.64
N PRO A 338 8.08 23.07 -7.46
CA PRO A 338 7.10 23.91 -6.78
C PRO A 338 6.92 25.23 -7.54
N SER A 339 5.68 25.48 -7.97
CA SER A 339 5.25 26.69 -8.64
C SER A 339 5.42 27.90 -7.72
N THR A 340 6.52 28.64 -7.89
CA THR A 340 6.69 29.95 -7.24
C THR A 340 6.20 31.02 -8.20
N SER A 341 4.91 31.36 -8.14
CA SER A 341 4.43 32.63 -8.68
C SER A 341 3.41 33.25 -7.72
N LEU A 342 3.93 33.91 -6.69
CA LEU A 342 3.16 34.89 -5.91
C LEU A 342 2.84 36.07 -6.84
N ARG A 343 1.56 36.27 -7.17
CA ARG A 343 1.07 37.56 -7.69
C ARG A 343 0.98 38.54 -6.51
N PRO A 344 1.48 39.79 -6.61
CA PRO A 344 1.24 40.78 -5.59
C PRO A 344 -0.21 41.27 -5.69
N LEU A 345 -0.93 41.20 -4.57
CA LEU A 345 -2.26 41.79 -4.43
C LEU A 345 -2.13 43.32 -4.47
N SER A 346 -2.64 43.92 -5.55
CA SER A 346 -2.83 45.36 -5.65
C SER A 346 -3.99 45.78 -4.75
N ASN A 347 -3.68 46.62 -3.77
CA ASN A 347 -4.59 47.27 -2.86
C ASN A 347 -5.48 48.27 -3.63
N LYS A 348 -6.81 48.09 -3.59
CA LYS A 348 -7.79 49.15 -3.85
C LYS A 348 -8.88 49.12 -2.79
N SER A 349 -8.73 50.06 -1.86
CA SER A 349 -9.82 50.60 -1.05
C SER A 349 -10.85 51.28 -1.96
N ALA A 350 -12.13 50.92 -1.79
CA ALA A 350 -13.25 51.83 -2.00
C ALA A 350 -14.41 51.40 -1.10
N ALA A 351 -14.88 52.37 -0.35
CA ALA A 351 -15.94 52.30 0.65
C ALA A 351 -17.29 51.82 0.08
N SER A 352 -18.06 51.10 0.91
CA SER A 352 -19.51 51.26 0.92
C SER A 352 -20.10 50.82 2.25
N SER A 353 -20.80 51.76 2.87
CA SER A 353 -21.52 51.70 4.14
C SER A 353 -22.67 50.69 4.13
N ALA A 354 -22.88 49.95 5.22
CA ALA A 354 -24.18 49.36 5.56
C ALA A 354 -24.28 49.00 7.06
N THR A 355 -24.86 49.92 7.82
CA THR A 355 -25.93 49.74 8.81
C THR A 355 -25.97 48.44 9.64
N LEU A 356 -25.55 48.54 10.90
CA LEU A 356 -25.89 47.60 11.98
C LEU A 356 -27.35 47.75 12.41
N ARG A 357 -28.08 46.64 12.50
CA ARG A 357 -29.24 46.47 13.40
C ARG A 357 -28.95 45.27 14.33
N PRO A 358 -29.24 45.36 15.64
CA PRO A 358 -29.12 44.23 16.54
C PRO A 358 -30.37 43.34 16.45
N ILE A 359 -30.17 42.03 16.53
CA ILE A 359 -31.22 41.02 16.65
C ILE A 359 -31.55 40.86 18.14
N SER A 360 -32.86 40.80 18.42
CA SER A 360 -33.48 40.50 19.72
C SER A 360 -33.42 39.02 20.03
#